data_AF-A0AAN9C070-F1
#
_entry.id   AF-A0AAN9C070-F1
#
_cell.length_a   1.000
_cell.length_b   1.000
_cell.length_c   1.000
_cell.angle_alpha   90.00
_cell.angle_beta   90.00
_cell.angle_gamma   90.00
#
_symmetry.space_group_name_H-M   'P 1'
#
loop_
_entity.id
_entity.type
_entity.pdbx_description
1 polymer ?
#
loop_
_entity_poly.entity_id
_entity_poly.type
_entity_poly.pdbx_seq_one_letter_code
_entity_poly.pdbx_strand_id
1 'polypeptide(L)'
;MFPQDNATLEDILSAGENALVLLYNGSSREGLDELRYRLFCSKVAIGTTFVQIHTLPPTSAAARFHSMRVYLQVQEWMGLKVAMDPTDYGWKLEHGILVPVTTYLPAAPADVLN
;
A
#
# COMPACT_ATOMS: atom_id res chain seq x y z
N MET A 1 -4.66 -16.68 1.20
CA MET A 1 -5.15 -15.37 0.75
C MET A 1 -4.53 -14.97 -0.58
N PHE A 2 -3.28 -14.53 -0.64
CA PHE A 2 -2.64 -14.22 -1.94
C PHE A 2 -2.53 -15.38 -2.96
N PRO A 3 -2.35 -16.65 -2.55
CA PRO A 3 -2.34 -17.76 -3.49
C PRO A 3 -3.73 -18.29 -3.88
N GLN A 4 -4.81 -17.71 -3.34
CA GLN A 4 -6.18 -18.13 -3.69
C GLN A 4 -6.62 -17.40 -4.96
N ASP A 5 -7.24 -18.12 -5.88
CA ASP A 5 -7.70 -17.63 -7.19
C ASP A 5 -9.05 -16.89 -7.14
N ASN A 6 -9.73 -16.94 -5.98
CA ASN A 6 -11.03 -16.35 -5.75
C ASN A 6 -11.04 -15.28 -4.64
N ALA A 7 -9.87 -14.79 -4.24
CA ALA A 7 -9.77 -13.75 -3.21
C ALA A 7 -10.49 -12.49 -3.68
N THR A 8 -11.35 -11.93 -2.83
CA THR A 8 -12.00 -10.67 -3.14
C THR A 8 -10.99 -9.53 -3.04
N LEU A 9 -11.32 -8.38 -3.65
CA LEU A 9 -10.49 -7.19 -3.48
C LEU A 9 -10.34 -6.83 -1.98
N GLU A 10 -11.40 -6.93 -1.21
CA GLU A 10 -11.36 -6.62 0.23
C GLU A 10 -10.42 -7.56 0.99
N ASP A 11 -10.40 -8.86 0.66
CA ASP A 11 -9.44 -9.80 1.23
C ASP A 11 -8.00 -9.35 0.95
N ILE A 12 -7.69 -9.09 -0.33
CA ILE A 12 -6.36 -8.65 -0.79
C ILE A 12 -5.90 -7.41 -0.02
N LEU A 13 -6.76 -6.41 0.07
CA LEU A 13 -6.47 -5.15 0.75
C LEU A 13 -6.28 -5.37 2.26
N SER A 14 -7.17 -6.14 2.88
CA SER A 14 -7.17 -6.39 4.32
C SER A 14 -5.91 -7.11 4.78
N ALA A 15 -5.53 -8.25 4.20
CA ALA A 15 -4.29 -8.90 4.66
C ALA A 15 -3.02 -8.24 4.12
N GLY A 16 -3.09 -7.50 3.01
CA GLY A 16 -1.99 -6.64 2.59
C GLY A 16 -1.68 -5.56 3.62
N GLU A 17 -2.72 -4.86 4.09
CA GLU A 17 -2.58 -3.85 5.14
C GLU A 17 -2.15 -4.46 6.48
N ASN A 18 -2.77 -5.56 6.91
CA ASN A 18 -2.36 -6.26 8.13
C ASN A 18 -0.90 -6.75 8.07
N ALA A 19 -0.44 -7.27 6.93
CA ALA A 19 0.94 -7.70 6.77
C ALA A 19 1.92 -6.53 6.93
N LEU A 20 1.60 -5.36 6.36
CA LEU A 20 2.39 -4.15 6.52
C LEU A 20 2.37 -3.62 7.96
N VAL A 21 1.20 -3.61 8.61
CA VAL A 21 1.09 -3.22 10.03
C VAL A 21 2.03 -4.08 10.89
N LEU A 22 1.99 -5.41 10.72
CA LEU A 22 2.88 -6.31 11.45
C LEU A 22 4.36 -6.10 11.11
N LEU A 23 4.69 -5.89 9.83
CA LEU A 23 6.06 -5.63 9.37
C LEU A 23 6.67 -4.39 10.04
N TYR A 24 5.86 -3.37 10.30
CA TYR A 24 6.27 -2.13 10.97
C TYR A 24 6.03 -2.15 12.49
N ASN A 25 5.88 -3.33 13.09
CA ASN A 25 5.68 -3.53 14.54
C ASN A 25 4.42 -2.83 15.10
N GLY A 26 3.38 -2.71 14.28
CA GLY A 26 2.06 -2.27 14.70
C GLY A 26 1.22 -3.39 15.30
N SER A 27 0.10 -3.01 15.92
CA SER A 27 -0.91 -3.94 16.42
C SER A 27 -1.89 -4.29 15.30
N SER A 28 -2.36 -5.55 15.23
CA SER A 28 -3.38 -5.95 14.22
C SER A 28 -4.74 -5.26 14.38
N ARG A 29 -4.94 -4.49 15.44
CA ARG A 29 -6.15 -3.67 15.65
C ARG A 29 -5.97 -2.21 15.21
N GLU A 30 -4.79 -1.84 14.74
CA GLU A 30 -4.41 -0.47 14.36
C GLU A 30 -4.37 -0.36 12.83
N GLY A 31 -4.89 0.76 12.29
CA GLY A 31 -4.80 1.06 10.87
C GLY A 31 -3.40 1.53 10.46
N LEU A 32 -3.02 1.36 9.19
CA LEU A 32 -1.67 1.70 8.74
C LEU A 32 -1.38 3.21 8.83
N ASP A 33 -2.39 4.05 8.55
CA ASP A 33 -2.28 5.51 8.70
C ASP A 33 -2.12 5.94 10.18
N GLU A 34 -2.83 5.27 11.11
CA GLU A 34 -2.69 5.51 12.55
C GLU A 34 -1.30 5.11 13.06
N LEU A 35 -0.84 3.92 12.66
CA LEU A 35 0.51 3.43 12.93
C LEU A 35 1.56 4.41 12.40
N ARG A 36 1.40 4.84 11.14
CA ARG A 36 2.32 5.79 10.49
C ARG A 36 2.39 7.11 11.26
N TYR A 37 1.24 7.66 11.66
CA TYR A 37 1.19 8.90 12.44
C TYR A 37 1.84 8.73 13.81
N ARG A 38 1.52 7.66 14.54
CA ARG A 38 2.12 7.37 15.85
C ARG A 38 3.63 7.24 15.77
N LEU A 39 4.16 6.51 14.78
CA LEU A 39 5.60 6.36 14.58
C LEU A 39 6.27 7.68 14.17
N PHE A 40 5.59 8.51 13.38
CA PHE A 40 6.07 9.86 13.07
C PHE A 40 6.19 10.72 14.33
N CYS A 41 5.12 10.82 15.12
CA CYS A 41 5.12 11.59 16.37
C CYS A 41 6.19 11.10 17.35
N SER A 42 6.35 9.78 17.48
CA SER A 42 7.40 9.18 18.30
C SER A 42 8.79 9.62 17.87
N LYS A 43 9.10 9.56 16.55
CA LYS A 43 10.38 10.00 16.00
C LYS A 43 10.62 11.50 16.14
N VAL A 44 9.59 12.33 15.97
CA VAL A 44 9.68 13.79 16.17
C VAL A 44 9.97 14.13 17.63
N ALA A 45 9.33 13.43 18.58
CA ALA A 45 9.49 13.72 20.01
C ALA A 45 10.90 13.43 20.55
N ILE A 46 11.57 12.41 20.01
CA ILE A 46 12.90 11.98 20.48
C ILE A 46 14.05 12.44 19.57
N GLY A 47 13.74 12.83 18.34
CA GLY A 47 14.73 13.11 17.30
C GLY A 47 15.28 14.52 17.39
N THR A 48 16.59 14.66 17.16
CA THR A 48 17.25 15.96 16.90
C THR A 48 17.42 16.26 15.41
N THR A 49 16.98 15.35 14.54
CA THR A 49 17.13 15.43 13.08
C THR A 49 15.79 15.20 12.39
N PHE A 50 15.71 15.59 11.11
CA PHE A 50 14.52 15.38 10.28
C PHE A 50 14.15 13.90 10.18
N VAL A 51 12.85 13.63 10.30
CA VAL A 51 12.31 12.28 10.14
C VAL A 51 12.50 11.82 8.70
N GLN A 52 13.27 10.74 8.55
CA GLN A 52 13.46 10.08 7.26
C GLN A 52 12.18 9.32 6.88
N ILE A 53 11.47 9.81 5.87
CA ILE A 53 10.12 9.36 5.50
C ILE A 53 10.08 7.87 5.13
N HIS A 54 11.15 7.35 4.52
CA HIS A 54 11.27 5.94 4.13
C HIS A 54 11.35 4.98 5.34
N THR A 55 11.60 5.50 6.54
CA THR A 55 11.61 4.71 7.79
C THR A 55 10.24 4.54 8.43
N LEU A 56 9.21 5.15 7.83
CA LEU A 56 7.82 5.03 8.25
C LEU A 56 7.09 4.00 7.38
N PRO A 57 6.03 3.34 7.90
CA PRO A 57 5.15 2.50 7.09
C PRO A 57 4.54 3.30 5.93
N PRO A 58 4.24 2.72 4.76
CA PRO A 58 3.50 3.44 3.71
C PRO A 58 2.14 3.92 4.22
N THR A 59 1.49 4.83 3.48
CA THR A 59 0.09 5.19 3.78
C THR A 59 -0.86 4.06 3.41
N SER A 60 -2.03 3.96 4.04
CA SER A 60 -3.07 2.98 3.68
C SER A 60 -3.43 3.10 2.19
N ALA A 61 -3.51 4.32 1.66
CA ALA A 61 -3.79 4.56 0.24
C ALA A 61 -2.74 3.94 -0.70
N ALA A 62 -1.45 4.09 -0.39
CA ALA A 62 -0.37 3.50 -1.20
C ALA A 62 -0.27 1.98 -1.01
N ALA A 63 -0.48 1.50 0.22
CA ALA A 63 -0.51 0.09 0.56
C ALA A 63 -1.57 -0.68 -0.23
N ARG A 64 -2.74 -0.09 -0.46
CA ARG A 64 -3.81 -0.73 -1.25
C ARG A 64 -3.34 -1.11 -2.66
N PHE A 65 -2.74 -0.17 -3.39
CA PHE A 65 -2.23 -0.44 -4.72
C PHE A 65 -1.02 -1.38 -4.72
N HIS A 66 -0.17 -1.31 -3.70
CA HIS A 66 0.92 -2.28 -3.54
C HIS A 66 0.38 -3.71 -3.40
N SER A 67 -0.61 -3.92 -2.52
CA SER A 67 -1.22 -5.24 -2.28
C SER A 67 -1.91 -5.79 -3.52
N MET A 68 -2.62 -4.95 -4.29
CA MET A 68 -3.20 -5.34 -5.57
C MET A 68 -2.14 -5.87 -6.55
N ARG A 69 -1.03 -5.13 -6.72
CA ARG A 69 0.06 -5.54 -7.62
C ARG A 69 0.77 -6.81 -7.16
N VAL A 70 1.00 -6.95 -5.85
CA VAL A 70 1.58 -8.17 -5.27
C VAL A 70 0.67 -9.36 -5.53
N TYR A 71 -0.65 -9.19 -5.37
CA TYR A 71 -1.60 -10.24 -5.71
C TYR A 71 -1.49 -10.66 -7.18
N LEU A 72 -1.59 -9.71 -8.12
CA LEU A 72 -1.43 -9.99 -9.54
C LEU A 72 -0.12 -10.75 -9.83
N GLN A 73 0.99 -10.29 -9.26
CA GLN A 73 2.30 -10.92 -9.45
C GLN A 73 2.36 -12.36 -8.93
N VAL A 74 1.73 -12.63 -7.77
CA VAL A 74 1.65 -13.98 -7.19
C VAL A 74 0.77 -14.89 -8.05
N GLN A 75 -0.36 -14.38 -8.57
CA GLN A 75 -1.25 -15.14 -9.46
C GLN A 75 -0.55 -15.56 -10.75
N GLU A 76 0.21 -14.64 -11.35
CA GLU A 76 1.06 -14.91 -12.52
C GLU A 76 2.11 -16.01 -12.23
N TRP A 77 2.80 -15.93 -11.09
CA TRP A 77 3.80 -16.94 -10.71
C TRP A 77 3.23 -18.33 -10.48
N MET A 78 1.97 -18.41 -10.04
CA MET A 78 1.28 -19.69 -9.86
C MET A 78 0.71 -20.27 -11.16
N GLY A 79 0.80 -19.55 -12.27
CA GLY A 79 0.28 -20.01 -13.57
C GLY A 79 -1.24 -20.14 -13.60
N LEU A 80 -1.95 -19.36 -12.76
CA LEU A 80 -3.41 -19.33 -12.78
C LEU A 80 -3.88 -18.68 -14.09
N LYS A 81 -4.74 -19.39 -14.83
CA LYS A 81 -5.13 -19.03 -16.20
C LYS A 81 -6.20 -17.94 -16.31
N VAL A 82 -6.54 -17.29 -15.19
CA VAL A 82 -7.51 -16.19 -15.24
C VAL A 82 -6.77 -14.98 -15.81
N ALA A 83 -7.21 -14.52 -16.98
CA ALA A 83 -6.70 -13.28 -17.56
C ALA A 83 -7.12 -12.12 -16.66
N MET A 84 -6.21 -11.66 -15.80
CA MET A 84 -6.39 -10.50 -14.94
C MET A 84 -5.85 -9.27 -15.66
N ASP A 85 -6.68 -8.23 -15.84
CA ASP A 85 -6.23 -6.98 -16.42
C ASP A 85 -5.35 -6.23 -15.40
N PRO A 86 -4.07 -5.93 -15.69
CA PRO A 86 -3.21 -5.21 -14.75
C PRO A 86 -3.80 -3.87 -14.29
N THR A 87 -4.64 -3.22 -15.10
CA THR A 87 -5.24 -1.93 -14.76
C THR A 87 -6.28 -2.02 -13.64
N ASP A 88 -6.87 -3.20 -13.41
CA ASP A 88 -7.72 -3.47 -12.25
C ASP A 88 -6.91 -3.70 -10.96
N TYR A 89 -5.60 -3.93 -11.09
CA TYR A 89 -4.70 -4.30 -9.98
C TYR A 89 -3.62 -3.23 -9.71
N GLY A 90 -3.96 -1.95 -9.90
CA GLY A 90 -3.10 -0.84 -9.49
C GLY A 90 -1.97 -0.52 -10.46
N TRP A 91 -2.12 -0.90 -11.73
CA TRP A 91 -1.35 -0.37 -12.84
C TRP A 91 -2.20 0.62 -13.65
N LYS A 92 -1.55 1.49 -14.41
CA LYS A 92 -2.18 2.32 -15.44
C LYS A 92 -1.34 2.26 -16.70
N LEU A 93 -1.99 2.38 -17.85
CA LEU A 93 -1.30 2.44 -19.13
C LEU A 93 -0.99 3.89 -19.49
N GLU A 94 0.30 4.22 -19.56
CA GLU A 94 0.77 5.54 -20.01
C GLU A 94 1.74 5.34 -21.18
N HIS A 95 1.42 5.94 -22.34
CA HIS A 95 2.24 5.85 -23.56
C HIS A 95 2.56 4.40 -23.98
N GLY A 96 1.61 3.47 -23.78
CA GLY A 96 1.78 2.06 -24.10
C GLY A 96 2.61 1.27 -23.09
N ILE A 97 2.97 1.87 -21.95
CA ILE A 97 3.75 1.23 -20.88
C ILE A 97 2.89 1.15 -19.62
N LEU A 98 2.92 0.00 -18.94
CA LEU A 98 2.32 -0.15 -17.63
C LEU A 98 3.19 0.55 -16.58
N VAL A 99 2.61 1.52 -15.89
CA VAL A 99 3.25 2.23 -14.78
C VAL A 99 2.39 2.08 -13.52
N PRO A 100 3.00 2.01 -12.32
CA PRO A 100 2.25 1.75 -11.10
C PRO A 100 1.43 2.97 -10.70
N VAL A 101 0.18 2.73 -10.26
CA VAL A 101 -0.57 3.72 -9.50
C VAL A 101 -0.04 3.73 -8.07
N THR A 102 0.50 4.86 -7.61
CA THR A 102 1.20 4.94 -6.32
C THR A 102 0.30 5.36 -5.17
N THR A 103 -0.75 6.14 -5.44
CA THR A 103 -1.75 6.61 -4.46
C THR A 103 -2.96 7.19 -5.20
N TYR A 104 -4.12 7.25 -4.54
CA TYR A 104 -5.31 7.97 -5.00
C TYR A 104 -5.49 9.31 -4.28
N LEU A 105 -4.64 9.60 -3.29
CA LEU A 105 -4.68 10.85 -2.53
C LEU A 105 -3.82 11.91 -3.22
N PRO A 106 -4.20 13.20 -3.13
CA PRO A 106 -3.34 14.29 -3.59
C PRO A 106 -2.06 14.37 -2.75
N ALA A 107 -1.02 15.00 -3.30
CA ALA A 107 0.27 15.16 -2.62
C ALA A 107 0.16 15.97 -1.31
N ALA A 108 -0.79 16.90 -1.24
CA ALA A 108 -1.10 17.69 -0.07
C ALA A 108 -2.58 18.15 -0.10
N PRO A 109 -3.18 18.52 1.05
CA PRO A 109 -4.47 19.20 1.08
C PRO A 109 -4.46 20.47 0.23
N ALA A 110 -5.60 20.81 -0.37
CA ALA A 110 -5.69 22.00 -1.24
C ALA A 110 -5.37 23.30 -0.48
N ASP A 111 -5.74 23.38 0.80
CA ASP A 111 -5.61 24.59 1.61
C ASP A 111 -4.16 24.98 1.91
N VAL A 112 -3.20 24.06 1.79
CA VAL A 112 -1.76 24.33 2.01
C VAL A 112 -0.99 24.63 0.73
N LEU A 113 -1.66 24.58 -0.43
CA LEU A 113 -1.06 24.85 -1.74
C LEU A 113 -1.28 26.30 -2.21
N ASN A 114 -1.94 27.13 -1.39
CA ASN A 114 -2.29 28.53 -1.69
C ASN A 114 -1.46 29.53 -0.89
#